data_AF-A0A2N1Q5S9-F1
#
_entry.id   AF-A0A2N1Q5S9-F1
#
_cell.length_a   1.000
_cell.length_b   1.000
_cell.length_c   1.000
_cell.angle_alpha   90.00
_cell.angle_beta   90.00
_cell.angle_gamma   90.00
#
_symmetry.space_group_name_H-M   'P 1'
#
loop_
_entity.id
_entity.type
_entity.pdbx_description
1 polymer ?
#
loop_
_entity_poly.entity_id
_entity_poly.type
_entity_poly.pdbx_seq_one_letter_code
_entity_poly.pdbx_strand_id
1 'polypeptide(L)'
;MALKRIGDVLLKEHVITEEELKKALKEQKTDERLGETLVRMKIVSEMQILKALEASTGVQRISLINFTIDSLVLGLIDENFCRRNNIIPLRIEGNRLMFATSDP
;
A
#
# COMPACT_ATOMS: atom_id res chain seq x y z
N MET A 1 -1.70 6.37 16.97
CA MET A 1 -2.25 7.09 15.80
C MET A 1 -3.22 6.15 15.12
N ALA A 2 -4.51 6.52 15.01
CA ALA A 2 -5.46 5.68 14.29
C ALA A 2 -5.12 5.73 12.80
N LEU A 3 -4.91 4.56 12.18
CA LEU A 3 -4.78 4.44 10.73
C LEU A 3 -6.02 5.11 10.11
N LYS A 4 -5.82 6.16 9.28
CA LYS A 4 -6.95 6.79 8.60
C LYS A 4 -7.58 5.74 7.69
N ARG A 5 -8.90 5.54 7.78
CA ARG A 5 -9.57 4.57 6.91
C ARG A 5 -9.45 5.07 5.47
N ILE A 6 -9.22 4.16 4.53
CA ILE A 6 -9.04 4.51 3.12
C ILE A 6 -10.23 5.31 2.56
N GLY A 7 -11.45 5.01 3.01
CA GLY A 7 -12.66 5.75 2.63
C GLY A 7 -12.62 7.22 3.07
N ASP A 8 -12.09 7.51 4.26
CA ASP A 8 -11.96 8.89 4.75
C ASP A 8 -10.92 9.68 3.96
N VAL A 9 -9.85 9.00 3.54
CA VAL A 9 -8.82 9.60 2.68
C VAL A 9 -9.40 9.93 1.31
N LEU A 10 -10.10 8.96 0.69
CA LEU A 10 -10.72 9.15 -0.62
C LEU A 10 -11.80 10.23 -0.61
N LEU A 11 -12.58 10.35 0.46
CA LEU A 11 -13.55 11.45 0.64
C LEU A 11 -12.86 12.80 0.75
N LYS A 12 -11.82 12.91 1.58
CA LYS A 12 -11.09 14.18 1.77
C LYS A 12 -10.44 14.68 0.49
N GLU A 13 -9.88 13.77 -0.30
CA GLU A 13 -9.28 14.07 -1.60
C GLU A 13 -10.32 14.24 -2.73
N HIS A 14 -11.62 14.21 -2.40
CA HIS A 14 -12.74 14.34 -3.36
C HIS A 14 -12.69 13.30 -4.49
N VAL A 15 -12.05 12.15 -4.24
CA VAL A 15 -11.97 11.02 -5.18
C VAL A 15 -13.29 10.25 -5.21
N ILE A 16 -14.00 10.23 -4.09
CA ILE A 16 -15.34 9.65 -3.97
C ILE A 16 -16.26 10.61 -3.23
N THR A 17 -17.56 10.45 -3.41
CA THR A 17 -18.62 11.11 -2.65
C THR A 17 -19.08 10.25 -1.46
N GLU A 18 -19.79 10.86 -0.51
CA GLU A 18 -20.41 10.10 0.60
C GLU A 18 -21.40 9.03 0.10
N GLU A 19 -22.12 9.33 -0.98
CA GLU A 19 -23.08 8.40 -1.57
C GLU A 19 -22.38 7.18 -2.18
N GLU A 20 -21.30 7.41 -2.91
CA GLU A 20 -20.46 6.35 -3.49
C GLU A 20 -19.80 5.49 -2.40
N LEU A 21 -19.32 6.12 -1.32
CA LEU A 21 -18.77 5.37 -0.18
C LEU A 21 -19.84 4.49 0.46
N LYS A 22 -21.04 5.03 0.72
CA LYS A 22 -22.16 4.26 1.29
C LYS A 22 -22.58 3.13 0.37
N LYS A 23 -22.60 3.36 -0.95
CA LYS A 23 -22.92 2.33 -1.95
C LYS A 23 -21.86 1.24 -1.96
N ALA A 24 -20.58 1.60 -1.95
CA ALA A 24 -19.47 0.64 -1.92
C ALA A 24 -19.49 -0.21 -0.65
N LEU A 25 -19.77 0.37 0.52
CA LEU A 25 -19.92 -0.38 1.78
C LEU A 25 -21.10 -1.37 1.76
N LYS A 26 -22.18 -1.06 1.02
CA LYS A 26 -23.32 -1.98 0.86
C LYS A 26 -23.03 -3.12 -0.12
N GLU A 27 -22.27 -2.83 -1.17
CA GLU A 27 -21.88 -3.80 -2.21
C GLU A 27 -20.62 -4.61 -1.83
N GLN A 28 -19.98 -4.26 -0.72
CA GLN A 28 -18.79 -4.92 -0.22
C GLN A 28 -19.12 -6.37 0.16
N LYS A 29 -18.40 -7.32 -0.42
CA LYS A 29 -18.50 -8.74 -0.05
C LYS A 29 -17.68 -9.01 1.22
N THR A 30 -18.05 -10.05 1.98
CA THR A 30 -17.42 -10.38 3.26
C THR A 30 -15.89 -10.55 3.17
N ASP A 31 -15.40 -11.09 2.05
CA ASP A 31 -13.96 -11.32 1.82
C ASP A 31 -13.29 -10.28 0.91
N GLU A 32 -13.95 -9.16 0.65
CA GLU A 32 -13.45 -8.11 -0.24
C GLU A 32 -13.12 -6.84 0.53
N ARG A 33 -11.96 -6.23 0.24
CA ARG A 33 -11.60 -4.95 0.83
C ARG A 33 -12.38 -3.82 0.16
N LEU A 34 -12.72 -2.76 0.92
CA LEU A 34 -13.43 -1.59 0.39
C LEU A 34 -12.78 -1.02 -0.88
N GLY A 35 -11.44 -0.97 -0.94
CA GLY A 35 -10.71 -0.51 -2.13
C GLY A 35 -10.95 -1.39 -3.36
N GLU A 36 -10.99 -2.71 -3.19
CA GLU A 36 -11.30 -3.66 -4.26
C GLU A 36 -12.74 -3.50 -4.74
N THR A 37 -13.69 -3.31 -3.82
CA THR A 37 -15.09 -3.03 -4.16
C THR A 37 -15.21 -1.74 -4.98
N LEU A 38 -14.52 -0.65 -4.57
CA LEU A 38 -14.54 0.62 -5.28
C LEU A 38 -13.95 0.52 -6.70
N VAL A 39 -12.87 -0.26 -6.87
CA VAL A 39 -12.27 -0.54 -8.20
C VAL A 39 -13.22 -1.37 -9.06
N ARG A 40 -13.81 -2.43 -8.49
CA ARG A 40 -14.78 -3.29 -9.17
C ARG A 40 -16.00 -2.50 -9.65
N MET A 41 -16.46 -1.55 -8.85
CA MET A 41 -17.57 -0.63 -9.19
C MET A 41 -17.16 0.47 -10.19
N LYS A 42 -15.88 0.52 -10.60
CA LYS A 42 -15.30 1.55 -11.47
C LYS A 42 -15.46 2.98 -10.94
N ILE A 43 -15.61 3.13 -9.62
CA ILE A 43 -15.68 4.43 -8.95
C ILE A 43 -14.28 5.03 -8.85
N VAL A 44 -13.28 4.19 -8.61
CA VAL A 44 -11.88 4.58 -8.49
C VAL A 44 -10.99 3.65 -9.31
N SER A 45 -9.85 4.16 -9.74
CA SER A 45 -8.79 3.35 -10.34
C SER A 45 -7.91 2.69 -9.27
N GLU A 46 -7.23 1.60 -9.64
CA GLU A 46 -6.20 0.98 -8.79
C GLU A 46 -5.13 1.99 -8.36
N MET A 47 -4.72 2.89 -9.26
CA MET A 47 -3.74 3.92 -8.95
C MET A 47 -4.23 4.92 -7.90
N GLN A 48 -5.52 5.26 -7.89
CA GLN A 48 -6.10 6.12 -6.84
C GLN A 48 -6.17 5.39 -5.50
N ILE A 49 -6.47 4.09 -5.48
CA ILE A 49 -6.41 3.26 -4.28
C ILE A 49 -4.98 3.21 -3.74
N LEU A 50 -3.98 3.03 -4.61
CA LEU A 50 -2.58 3.03 -4.21
C LEU A 50 -2.19 4.35 -3.54
N LYS A 51 -2.51 5.50 -4.14
CA LYS A 51 -2.23 6.83 -3.57
C LYS A 51 -2.94 7.06 -2.23
N ALA A 52 -4.20 6.65 -2.11
CA ALA A 52 -4.95 6.79 -0.86
C ALA A 52 -4.36 5.92 0.26
N LEU A 53 -3.85 4.73 -0.09
CA LEU A 53 -3.16 3.85 0.86
C LEU A 53 -1.84 4.46 1.33
N GLU A 54 -1.03 5.02 0.43
CA GLU A 54 0.20 5.74 0.78
C GLU A 54 -0.09 6.92 1.73
N ALA A 55 -1.13 7.70 1.45
CA ALA A 55 -1.55 8.80 2.31
C ALA A 55 -2.09 8.34 3.68
N SER A 56 -2.64 7.12 3.74
CA SER A 56 -3.18 6.54 4.98
C SER A 56 -2.12 5.92 5.90
N THR A 57 -1.08 5.29 5.33
CA THR A 57 -0.02 4.59 6.07
C THR A 57 1.24 5.44 6.23
N GLY A 58 1.44 6.45 5.38
CA GLY A 58 2.68 7.23 5.30
C GLY A 58 3.84 6.46 4.66
N VAL A 59 3.59 5.26 4.13
CA VAL A 59 4.60 4.40 3.51
C VAL A 59 4.51 4.49 1.99
N GLN A 60 5.62 4.86 1.36
CA GLN A 60 5.72 4.90 -0.10
C GLN A 60 5.68 3.47 -0.66
N ARG A 61 4.87 3.25 -1.70
CA ARG A 61 4.90 1.99 -2.44
C ARG A 61 5.88 2.08 -3.60
N ILE A 62 6.65 1.03 -3.77
CA ILE A 62 7.62 0.92 -4.87
C ILE A 62 7.29 -0.30 -5.72
N SER A 63 7.39 -0.15 -7.04
CA SER A 63 7.34 -1.29 -7.95
C SER A 63 8.73 -1.91 -8.07
N LEU A 64 8.84 -3.20 -7.76
CA LEU A 64 10.09 -3.95 -7.86
C LEU A 64 10.35 -4.51 -9.28
N ILE A 65 9.39 -4.39 -10.21
CA ILE A 65 9.45 -5.04 -11.53
C ILE A 65 10.74 -4.67 -12.31
N ASN A 66 11.22 -3.43 -12.16
CA ASN A 66 12.45 -2.94 -12.80
C ASN A 66 13.43 -2.32 -11.78
N PHE A 67 13.34 -2.74 -10.51
CA PHE A 67 14.16 -2.16 -9.45
C PHE A 67 15.47 -2.92 -9.31
N THR A 68 16.59 -2.27 -9.62
CA THR A 68 17.93 -2.86 -9.42
C THR A 68 18.39 -2.61 -7.99
N ILE A 69 18.68 -3.69 -7.26
CA ILE A 69 19.20 -3.65 -5.89
C ILE A 69 20.69 -3.99 -5.95
N ASP A 70 21.51 -3.18 -5.30
CA ASP A 70 22.94 -3.45 -5.16
C ASP A 70 23.16 -4.75 -4.37
N SER A 71 24.04 -5.63 -4.87
CA SER A 71 24.35 -6.91 -4.22
C SER A 71 24.92 -6.73 -2.82
N LEU A 72 25.62 -5.63 -2.54
CA LEU A 72 26.08 -5.29 -1.21
C LEU A 72 24.92 -5.08 -0.24
N VAL A 73 23.80 -4.50 -0.70
CA VAL A 73 22.60 -4.26 0.12
C VAL A 73 21.86 -5.57 0.39
N LEU A 74 21.76 -6.45 -0.61
CA LEU A 74 21.17 -7.77 -0.45
C LEU A 74 21.92 -8.62 0.58
N GLY A 75 23.25 -8.45 0.67
CA GLY A 75 24.09 -9.15 1.65
C GLY A 75 24.04 -8.61 3.08
N LEU A 76 23.33 -7.50 3.36
CA LEU A 76 23.28 -6.90 4.70
C LEU A 76 22.41 -7.68 5.68
N ILE A 77 21.41 -8.40 5.16
CA ILE A 77 20.46 -9.16 5.96
C ILE A 77 20.40 -10.58 5.42
N ASP A 78 20.52 -11.56 6.31
CA ASP A 78 20.38 -12.97 5.97
C ASP A 78 19.07 -13.26 5.25
N GLU A 79 19.13 -14.03 4.17
CA GLU A 79 17.97 -14.41 3.35
C GLU A 79 16.84 -15.01 4.20
N ASN A 80 17.19 -15.86 5.18
CA ASN A 80 16.22 -16.46 6.08
C ASN A 80 15.45 -15.43 6.91
N PHE A 81 16.11 -14.34 7.33
CA PHE A 81 15.44 -13.25 8.04
C PHE A 81 14.51 -12.49 7.10
N CYS A 82 14.96 -12.19 5.89
CA CYS A 82 14.14 -11.54 4.85
C CYS A 82 12.87 -12.34 4.56
N ARG A 83 12.99 -13.65 4.36
CA ARG A 83 11.85 -14.56 4.09
C ARG A 83 10.89 -14.63 5.26
N ARG A 84 11.40 -14.80 6.49
CA ARG A 84 10.54 -14.91 7.69
C ARG A 84 9.73 -13.64 7.97
N ASN A 85 10.32 -12.47 7.73
CA ASN A 85 9.66 -11.19 7.96
C ASN A 85 8.98 -10.63 6.70
N ASN A 86 9.06 -11.35 5.58
CA ASN A 86 8.54 -10.91 4.29
C ASN A 86 9.00 -9.49 3.91
N ILE A 87 10.32 -9.28 3.99
CA ILE A 87 10.98 -8.02 3.65
C ILE A 87 12.03 -8.23 2.56
N ILE A 88 12.29 -7.17 1.79
CA ILE A 88 13.35 -7.12 0.77
C ILE A 88 14.18 -5.85 1.01
N PRO A 89 15.48 -5.96 1.32
CA PRO A 89 16.38 -4.80 1.42
C PRO A 89 16.46 -4.05 0.08
N LEU A 90 16.35 -2.72 0.09
CA LEU A 90 16.35 -1.91 -1.14
C LEU A 90 17.61 -1.05 -1.28
N ARG A 91 17.95 -0.28 -0.25
CA ARG A 91 19.13 0.60 -0.23
C ARG A 91 19.47 1.07 1.17
N ILE A 92 20.69 1.58 1.35
CA ILE A 92 21.10 2.31 2.55
C ILE A 92 20.97 3.81 2.28
N GLU A 93 20.37 4.53 3.23
CA GLU A 93 20.42 5.99 3.29
C GLU A 93 21.02 6.40 4.65
N GLY A 94 22.28 6.83 4.63
CA GLY A 94 23.03 7.14 5.85
C GLY A 94 23.20 5.91 6.74
N ASN A 95 22.55 5.91 7.91
CA ASN A 95 22.55 4.78 8.86
C ASN A 95 21.20 4.04 8.91
N ARG A 96 20.40 4.14 7.84
CA ARG A 96 19.07 3.51 7.76
C ARG A 96 19.02 2.58 6.56
N LEU A 97 18.51 1.37 6.78
CA LEU A 97 18.16 0.46 5.70
C LEU A 97 16.71 0.70 5.28
N MET A 98 16.51 1.02 4.01
CA MET A 98 15.19 0.97 3.40
C MET A 98 14.91 -0.46 2.94
N PHE A 99 13.71 -0.96 3.25
CA PHE A 99 13.24 -2.27 2.82
C PHE A 99 11.81 -2.17 2.28
N ALA A 100 11.45 -3.05 1.36
CA ALA A 100 10.06 -3.26 0.93
C ALA A 100 9.44 -4.39 1.75
N THR A 101 8.15 -4.28 2.04
CA THR A 101 7.33 -5.38 2.57
C THR A 101 5.94 -5.32 1.93
N SER A 102 5.24 -6.46 1.86
CA SER A 102 3.87 -6.50 1.36
C SER A 102 2.83 -6.08 2.40
N ASP A 103 3.20 -6.02 3.68
CA ASP A 103 2.32 -5.61 4.79
C ASP A 103 3.04 -4.60 5.71
N PRO A 104 3.12 -3.32 5.30
CA PRO A 104 3.77 -2.25 6.06
C PRO A 104 2.91 -1.71 7.21
#